data_AF-A0A840V778-F1
#
_entry.id   AF-A0A840V778-F1
#
_cell.length_a   1.000
_cell.length_b   1.000
_cell.length_c   1.000
_cell.angle_alpha   90.00
_cell.angle_beta   90.00
_cell.angle_gamma   90.00
#
_symmetry.space_group_name_H-M   'P 1'
#
loop_
_entity.id
_entity.type
_entity.pdbx_description
1 polymer ?
#
loop_
_entity_poly.entity_id
_entity_poly.type
_entity_poly.pdbx_seq_one_letter_code
_entity_poly.pdbx_strand_id
1 'polypeptide(L)'
;MFAFPPKTAFGKPVPKSRIYAHTEPTRRIRALFTDQVAEIRWAHKLSPETLHLPTRPDVPEIEVFDITLKSAELDEAVLQVIDRAIPYPVLHRLLSENGVAYTAAFKRPSEADSSQWVVGARFSSGFAPAAAELPPLPAALDLGHLYASLFAPLLPLPGRKGEALASHVDRCERFLVLSRKVDQLTARIRREKQFNRKVALNQELKPLQVELRALSGP
;
A
#
# COMPACT_ATOMS: atom_id res chain seq x y z
N MET A 1 5.10 4.40 11.77
CA MET A 1 6.00 4.61 10.60
C MET A 1 7.41 4.85 11.09
N PHE A 2 8.42 4.74 10.22
CA PHE A 2 9.81 4.55 10.65
C PHE A 2 10.76 5.66 10.20
N ALA A 3 11.80 5.90 10.99
CA ALA A 3 12.96 6.68 10.61
C ALA A 3 13.89 5.84 9.74
N PHE A 4 14.23 6.35 8.56
CA PHE A 4 15.17 5.69 7.65
C PHE A 4 16.62 6.11 7.99
N PRO A 5 17.56 5.15 8.12
CA PRO A 5 18.96 5.47 8.43
C PRO A 5 19.60 6.38 7.38
N PRO A 6 20.49 7.32 7.76
CA PRO A 6 21.14 8.23 6.81
C PRO A 6 21.85 7.53 5.64
N LYS A 7 22.45 6.35 5.90
CA LYS A 7 23.12 5.51 4.89
C LYS A 7 22.21 4.98 3.77
N THR A 8 20.89 5.05 3.96
CA THR A 8 19.90 4.67 2.92
C THR A 8 19.50 5.86 2.04
N ALA A 9 19.92 7.09 2.39
CA ALA A 9 19.51 8.29 1.69
C ALA A 9 20.04 8.29 0.24
N PHE A 10 19.14 8.53 -0.70
CA PHE A 10 19.45 8.67 -2.13
C PHE A 10 19.20 10.10 -2.60
N GLY A 11 18.08 10.70 -2.20
CA GLY A 11 17.76 12.12 -2.34
C GLY A 11 17.62 12.66 -3.76
N LYS A 12 17.45 11.81 -4.78
CA LYS A 12 17.41 12.26 -6.19
C LYS A 12 15.99 12.64 -6.62
N PRO A 13 15.80 13.79 -7.29
CA PRO A 13 14.50 14.12 -7.88
C PRO A 13 14.19 13.15 -9.03
N VAL A 14 12.92 12.76 -9.16
CA VAL A 14 12.43 11.92 -10.26
C VAL A 14 11.48 12.74 -11.12
N PRO A 15 11.94 13.22 -12.30
CA PRO A 15 11.09 13.95 -13.21
C PRO A 15 9.89 13.12 -13.63
N LYS A 16 8.71 13.74 -13.71
CA LYS A 16 7.47 13.10 -14.18
C LYS A 16 7.63 12.48 -15.57
N SER A 17 8.47 13.08 -16.42
CA SER A 17 8.82 12.54 -17.74
C SER A 17 9.46 11.15 -17.69
N ARG A 18 10.27 10.85 -16.66
CA ARG A 18 10.84 9.50 -16.48
C ARG A 18 9.75 8.47 -16.19
N ILE A 19 8.75 8.82 -15.40
CA ILE A 19 7.61 7.94 -15.12
C ILE A 19 6.80 7.71 -16.41
N TYR A 20 6.56 8.77 -17.18
CA TYR A 20 5.76 8.70 -18.41
C TYR A 20 6.40 7.83 -19.48
N ALA A 21 7.73 7.81 -19.57
CA ALA A 21 8.46 6.98 -20.51
C ALA A 21 8.24 5.46 -20.32
N HIS A 22 7.88 5.03 -19.10
CA HIS A 22 7.68 3.62 -18.78
C HIS A 22 6.22 3.18 -18.77
N THR A 23 5.28 4.14 -18.76
CA THR A 23 3.86 3.84 -18.48
C THR A 23 2.88 4.44 -19.47
N GLU A 24 3.34 5.36 -20.32
CA GLU A 24 2.54 6.05 -21.34
C GLU A 24 1.16 6.51 -20.83
N PRO A 25 1.09 7.29 -19.73
CA PRO A 25 -0.18 7.60 -19.10
C PRO A 25 -1.04 8.49 -20.00
N THR A 26 -2.36 8.27 -19.92
CA THR A 26 -3.35 9.04 -20.67
C THR A 26 -3.27 10.54 -20.37
N ARG A 27 -3.80 11.38 -21.27
CA ARG A 27 -3.84 12.84 -21.08
C ARG A 27 -4.50 13.23 -19.75
N ARG A 28 -5.57 12.53 -19.35
CA ARG A 28 -6.25 12.73 -18.05
C ARG A 28 -5.28 12.50 -16.88
N ILE A 29 -4.54 11.40 -16.89
CA ILE A 29 -3.61 11.09 -15.78
C ILE A 29 -2.45 12.09 -15.77
N ARG A 30 -1.92 12.51 -16.93
CA ARG A 30 -0.90 13.58 -17.00
C ARG A 30 -1.38 14.90 -16.41
N ALA A 31 -2.66 15.25 -16.60
CA ALA A 31 -3.26 16.40 -15.95
C ALA A 31 -3.29 16.23 -14.42
N LEU A 32 -3.73 15.07 -13.91
CA LEU A 32 -3.68 14.76 -12.47
C LEU A 32 -2.28 14.92 -11.88
N PHE A 33 -1.24 14.40 -12.55
CA PHE A 33 0.15 14.63 -12.13
C PHE A 33 0.50 16.12 -12.09
N THR A 34 0.02 16.93 -13.03
CA THR A 34 0.31 18.36 -13.09
C THR A 34 -0.38 19.11 -11.94
N ASP A 35 -1.63 18.75 -11.68
CA ASP A 35 -2.51 19.44 -10.73
C ASP A 35 -2.23 19.02 -9.29
N GLN A 36 -1.91 17.76 -9.04
CA GLN A 36 -1.84 17.18 -7.69
C GLN A 36 -0.41 16.98 -7.17
N VAL A 37 0.58 16.81 -8.05
CA VAL A 37 1.96 16.49 -7.65
C VAL A 37 2.87 17.69 -7.85
N ALA A 38 3.49 18.17 -6.78
CA ALA A 38 4.51 19.21 -6.84
C ALA A 38 5.86 18.59 -7.24
N GLU A 39 6.28 17.56 -6.51
CA GLU A 39 7.59 16.94 -6.66
C GLU A 39 7.53 15.45 -6.34
N ILE A 40 8.39 14.67 -7.00
CA ILE A 40 8.64 13.26 -6.66
C ILE A 40 10.14 13.15 -6.42
N ARG A 41 10.54 12.61 -5.28
CA ARG A 41 11.93 12.44 -4.89
C ARG A 41 12.16 11.01 -4.43
N TRP A 42 13.16 10.35 -5.02
CA TRP A 42 13.64 9.07 -4.52
C TRP A 42 14.46 9.34 -3.27
N ALA A 43 13.81 9.23 -2.12
CA ALA A 43 14.35 9.64 -0.83
C ALA A 43 15.34 8.61 -0.29
N HIS A 44 14.96 7.32 -0.30
CA HIS A 44 15.80 6.25 0.23
C HIS A 44 15.81 5.01 -0.67
N LYS A 45 16.94 4.30 -0.65
CA LYS A 45 17.11 2.96 -1.21
C LYS A 45 17.54 2.02 -0.09
N LEU A 46 16.74 0.99 0.15
CA LEU A 46 17.01 -0.06 1.13
C LEU A 46 17.46 -1.30 0.36
N SER A 47 18.74 -1.62 0.48
CA SER A 47 19.41 -2.66 -0.30
C SER A 47 20.45 -3.37 0.56
N PRO A 48 21.03 -4.49 0.09
CA PRO A 48 22.09 -5.17 0.83
C PRO A 48 23.29 -4.26 1.13
N GLU A 49 23.62 -3.35 0.22
CA GLU A 49 24.75 -2.43 0.37
C GLU A 49 24.49 -1.35 1.44
N THR A 50 23.24 -0.88 1.54
CA THR A 50 22.87 0.20 2.46
C THR A 50 22.52 -0.33 3.85
N LEU A 51 21.97 -1.53 3.97
CA LEU A 51 21.49 -2.08 5.24
C LEU A 51 22.31 -3.27 5.76
N HIS A 52 23.15 -3.89 4.95
CA HIS A 52 23.82 -5.17 5.26
C HIS A 52 22.83 -6.29 5.58
N LEU A 53 21.65 -6.26 4.94
CA LEU A 53 20.65 -7.30 5.03
C LEU A 53 20.72 -8.19 3.78
N PRO A 54 20.66 -9.52 3.93
CA PRO A 54 20.49 -10.42 2.81
C PRO A 54 19.27 -10.05 1.96
N THR A 55 19.40 -10.26 0.66
CA THR A 55 18.31 -10.07 -0.29
C THR A 55 17.45 -11.33 -0.42
N ARG A 56 16.22 -11.19 -0.92
CA ARG A 56 15.40 -12.32 -1.38
C ARG A 56 15.00 -12.09 -2.84
N PRO A 57 14.76 -13.14 -3.65
CA PRO A 57 14.37 -12.97 -5.05
C PRO A 57 13.11 -12.11 -5.25
N ASP A 58 12.17 -12.17 -4.30
CA ASP A 58 10.93 -11.41 -4.30
C ASP A 58 11.08 -9.98 -3.75
N VAL A 59 12.18 -9.68 -3.07
CA VAL A 59 12.50 -8.36 -2.49
C VAL A 59 14.00 -8.08 -2.65
N PRO A 60 14.45 -7.75 -3.88
CA PRO A 60 15.86 -7.50 -4.14
C PRO A 60 16.36 -6.22 -3.44
N GLU A 61 15.50 -5.20 -3.45
CA GLU A 61 15.64 -3.90 -2.82
C GLU A 61 14.24 -3.31 -2.54
N ILE A 62 14.18 -2.28 -1.69
CA ILE A 62 12.95 -1.53 -1.41
C ILE A 62 13.25 -0.05 -1.62
N GLU A 63 12.41 0.63 -2.38
CA GLU A 63 12.55 2.06 -2.66
C GLU A 63 11.56 2.87 -1.82
N VAL A 64 11.99 4.05 -1.36
CA VAL A 64 11.13 5.00 -0.64
C VAL A 64 11.09 6.30 -1.42
N PHE A 65 9.88 6.72 -1.80
CA PHE A 65 9.64 7.97 -2.51
C PHE A 65 8.91 8.96 -1.63
N ASP A 66 9.39 10.20 -1.65
CA ASP A 66 8.62 11.34 -1.18
C ASP A 66 7.84 11.91 -2.36
N ILE A 67 6.54 12.06 -2.18
CA ILE A 67 5.66 12.70 -3.15
C ILE A 67 5.07 13.93 -2.46
N THR A 68 5.58 15.11 -2.85
CA THR A 68 5.05 16.39 -2.36
C THR A 68 3.79 16.73 -3.14
N LEU A 69 2.68 16.92 -2.43
CA LEU A 69 1.38 17.19 -3.01
C LEU A 69 1.13 18.70 -3.13
N LYS A 70 0.41 19.10 -4.18
CA LYS A 70 -0.17 20.44 -4.33
C LYS A 70 -1.56 20.56 -3.74
N SER A 71 -2.23 19.42 -3.55
CA SER A 71 -3.60 19.30 -3.03
C SER A 71 -3.61 18.45 -1.76
N ALA A 72 -4.70 18.54 -1.00
CA ALA A 72 -4.92 17.75 0.22
C ALA A 72 -4.92 16.23 -0.02
N GLU A 73 -5.28 15.80 -1.22
CA GLU A 73 -5.38 14.39 -1.61
C GLU A 73 -4.70 14.14 -2.96
N LEU A 74 -4.39 12.86 -3.23
CA LEU A 74 -3.81 12.38 -4.48
C LEU A 74 -4.71 11.29 -5.07
N ASP A 75 -5.04 11.40 -6.35
CA ASP A 75 -5.80 10.37 -7.06
C ASP A 75 -4.99 9.08 -7.17
N GLU A 76 -5.60 7.94 -6.81
CA GLU A 76 -4.93 6.65 -6.81
C GLU A 76 -4.37 6.26 -8.19
N ALA A 77 -4.97 6.74 -9.29
CA ALA A 77 -4.45 6.50 -10.64
C ALA A 77 -3.03 7.07 -10.83
N VAL A 78 -2.67 8.15 -10.14
CA VAL A 78 -1.31 8.69 -10.16
C VAL A 78 -0.34 7.71 -9.50
N LEU A 79 -0.70 7.18 -8.32
CA LEU A 79 0.11 6.19 -7.61
C LEU A 79 0.26 4.89 -8.41
N GLN A 80 -0.81 4.42 -9.06
CA GLN A 80 -0.75 3.24 -9.92
C GLN A 80 0.24 3.41 -11.07
N VAL A 81 0.31 4.60 -11.66
CA VAL A 81 1.30 4.92 -12.70
C VAL A 81 2.71 4.95 -12.14
N ILE A 82 2.94 5.55 -10.96
CA ILE A 82 4.27 5.53 -10.33
C ILE A 82 4.71 4.09 -10.02
N ASP A 83 3.82 3.28 -9.46
CA ASP A 83 4.12 1.89 -9.11
C ASP A 83 4.45 1.04 -10.33
N ARG A 84 3.78 1.24 -11.47
CA ARG A 84 4.10 0.52 -12.71
C ARG A 84 5.43 0.93 -13.32
N ALA A 85 5.87 2.18 -13.12
CA ALA A 85 7.13 2.67 -13.66
C ALA A 85 8.37 2.11 -12.93
N ILE A 86 8.19 1.53 -11.74
CA ILE A 86 9.27 1.12 -10.85
C ILE A 86 9.19 -0.40 -10.61
N PRO A 87 10.12 -1.20 -11.14
CA PRO A 87 10.10 -2.67 -11.04
C PRO A 87 10.71 -3.16 -9.72
N TYR A 88 10.33 -2.56 -8.59
CA TYR A 88 10.76 -2.93 -7.24
C TYR A 88 9.66 -2.63 -6.23
N PRO A 89 9.65 -3.28 -5.05
CA PRO A 89 8.86 -2.87 -3.90
C PRO A 89 9.03 -1.39 -3.56
N VAL A 90 7.93 -0.66 -3.40
CA VAL A 90 7.94 0.79 -3.13
C VAL A 90 7.08 1.14 -1.93
N LEU A 91 7.60 2.01 -1.07
CA LEU A 91 6.84 2.77 -0.08
C LEU A 91 6.81 4.25 -0.47
N HIS A 92 5.62 4.83 -0.61
CA HIS A 92 5.45 6.25 -0.86
C HIS A 92 5.13 6.98 0.45
N ARG A 93 5.80 8.10 0.69
CA ARG A 93 5.44 9.10 1.69
C ARG A 93 4.78 10.27 0.97
N LEU A 94 3.49 10.47 1.21
CA LEU A 94 2.73 11.59 0.69
C LEU A 94 2.89 12.76 1.64
N LEU A 95 3.50 13.84 1.17
CA LEU A 95 3.74 15.06 1.94
C LEU A 95 2.73 16.11 1.52
N SER A 96 1.85 16.52 2.43
CA SER A 96 0.85 17.56 2.19
C SER A 96 0.79 18.55 3.35
N GLU A 97 -0.02 19.61 3.18
CA GLU A 97 -0.36 20.53 4.26
C GLU A 97 -1.06 19.84 5.46
N ASN A 98 -1.74 18.72 5.22
CA ASN A 98 -2.41 17.91 6.25
C ASN A 98 -1.44 16.96 6.98
N GLY A 99 -0.14 17.02 6.65
CA GLY A 99 0.90 16.18 7.21
C GLY A 99 1.35 15.07 6.27
N VAL A 100 1.72 13.92 6.84
CA VAL A 100 2.31 12.79 6.13
C VAL A 100 1.36 11.60 6.13
N ALA A 101 1.09 11.05 4.95
CA ALA A 101 0.50 9.74 4.76
C ALA A 101 1.52 8.78 4.15
N TYR A 102 1.33 7.50 4.35
CA TYR A 102 2.18 6.45 3.81
C TYR A 102 1.32 5.50 3.00
N THR A 103 1.79 5.12 1.83
CA THR A 103 1.05 4.21 0.95
C THR A 103 2.00 3.30 0.19
N ALA A 104 1.59 2.06 0.00
CA ALA A 104 2.37 1.07 -0.73
C ALA A 104 1.43 0.11 -1.45
N ALA A 105 1.81 -0.27 -2.68
CA ALA A 105 1.20 -1.38 -3.38
C ALA A 105 2.06 -2.63 -3.17
N PHE A 106 1.42 -3.76 -2.86
CA PHE A 106 2.15 -5.01 -2.69
C PHE A 106 2.65 -5.48 -4.06
N LYS A 107 3.95 -5.39 -4.29
CA LYS A 107 4.60 -5.87 -5.52
C LYS A 107 5.29 -7.21 -5.32
N ARG A 108 5.23 -8.03 -6.37
CA ARG A 108 5.92 -9.32 -6.45
C ARG A 108 6.39 -9.60 -7.87
N PRO A 109 7.42 -10.43 -8.07
CA PRO A 109 7.73 -10.97 -9.39
C PRO A 109 6.52 -11.72 -9.96
N SER A 110 6.33 -11.63 -11.28
CA SER A 110 5.32 -12.42 -11.98
C SER A 110 5.71 -13.90 -11.98
N GLU A 111 4.73 -14.77 -11.75
CA GLU A 111 4.90 -16.22 -11.85
C GLU A 111 5.10 -16.68 -13.29
N ALA A 112 4.57 -15.92 -14.27
CA ALA A 112 4.70 -16.22 -15.69
C ALA A 112 6.05 -15.73 -16.27
N ASP A 113 6.61 -14.67 -15.70
CA ASP A 113 7.86 -14.06 -16.16
C ASP A 113 8.53 -13.31 -14.99
N SER A 114 9.57 -13.90 -14.39
CA SER A 114 10.27 -13.33 -13.23
C SER A 114 11.02 -12.03 -13.53
N SER A 115 11.15 -11.63 -14.80
CA SER A 115 11.66 -10.30 -15.18
C SER A 115 10.61 -9.19 -15.04
N GLN A 116 9.34 -9.55 -14.92
CA GLN A 116 8.23 -8.63 -14.75
C GLN A 116 7.73 -8.58 -13.30
N TRP A 117 7.20 -7.41 -12.94
CA TRP A 117 6.64 -7.16 -11.62
C TRP A 117 5.13 -6.97 -11.71
N VAL A 118 4.41 -7.69 -10.85
CA VAL A 118 2.97 -7.53 -10.67
C VAL A 118 2.73 -6.54 -9.55
N VAL A 119 1.90 -5.53 -9.81
CA VAL A 119 1.41 -4.58 -8.81
C VAL A 119 0.08 -5.09 -8.26
N GLY A 120 0.06 -5.52 -7.00
CA GLY A 120 -1.12 -5.99 -6.26
C GLY A 120 -1.88 -4.86 -5.57
N ALA A 121 -2.66 -5.17 -4.54
CA ALA A 121 -3.44 -4.15 -3.84
C ALA A 121 -2.57 -3.13 -3.12
N ARG A 122 -3.15 -1.94 -2.99
CA ARG A 122 -2.59 -0.79 -2.29
C ARG A 122 -3.24 -0.62 -0.93
N PHE A 123 -2.40 -0.27 0.03
CA PHE A 123 -2.81 0.06 1.38
C PHE A 123 -2.19 1.39 1.77
N SER A 124 -2.94 2.17 2.53
CA SER A 124 -2.58 3.54 2.87
C SER A 124 -2.93 3.82 4.33
N SER A 125 -2.07 4.57 5.00
CA SER A 125 -2.44 5.25 6.24
C SER A 125 -3.27 6.49 5.94
N GLY A 126 -3.97 7.01 6.96
CA GLY A 126 -4.45 8.39 6.93
C GLY A 126 -3.28 9.39 6.98
N PHE A 127 -3.57 10.63 6.62
CA PHE A 127 -2.66 11.75 6.90
C PHE A 127 -2.60 12.00 8.40
N ALA A 128 -1.39 12.15 8.91
CA ALA A 128 -1.15 12.55 10.29
C ALA A 128 -0.06 13.63 10.33
N PRO A 129 -0.05 14.53 11.33
CA PRO A 129 1.06 15.45 11.53
C PRO A 129 2.40 14.72 11.51
N ALA A 130 3.43 15.36 10.96
CA ALA A 130 4.77 14.80 11.01
C ALA A 130 5.15 14.52 12.47
N ALA A 131 5.45 13.26 12.77
CA ALA A 131 5.86 12.88 14.11
C ALA A 131 7.18 13.58 14.46
N ALA A 132 7.30 14.07 15.70
CA ALA A 132 8.54 14.68 16.18
C ALA A 132 9.72 13.69 16.11
N GLU A 133 9.45 12.43 16.44
CA GLU A 133 10.39 11.32 16.30
C GLU A 133 9.67 10.09 15.73
N LEU A 134 10.29 9.43 14.76
CA LEU A 134 9.82 8.15 14.23
C LEU A 134 10.69 7.03 14.81
N PRO A 135 10.11 5.86 15.18
CA PRO A 135 10.90 4.71 15.61
C PRO A 135 11.88 4.26 14.51
N PRO A 136 13.03 3.68 14.88
CA PRO A 136 13.99 3.15 13.90
C PRO A 136 13.37 2.00 13.08
N LEU A 137 14.01 1.65 11.97
CA LEU A 137 13.63 0.45 11.21
C LEU A 137 13.59 -0.78 12.12
N PRO A 138 12.59 -1.66 11.95
CA PRO A 138 12.49 -2.89 12.73
C PRO A 138 13.67 -3.81 12.40
N ALA A 139 14.12 -4.59 13.38
CA ALA A 139 15.08 -5.65 13.15
C ALA A 139 14.47 -6.68 12.18
N ALA A 140 15.25 -7.07 11.16
CA ALA A 140 14.83 -8.00 10.13
C ALA A 140 15.99 -8.94 9.78
N LEU A 141 15.66 -10.18 9.42
CA LEU A 141 16.64 -11.19 9.03
C LEU A 141 17.14 -10.99 7.59
N ASP A 142 16.30 -10.42 6.74
CA ASP A 142 16.54 -10.15 5.33
C ASP A 142 15.60 -9.01 4.85
N LEU A 143 15.76 -8.59 3.60
CA LEU A 143 14.91 -7.54 3.02
C LEU A 143 13.44 -7.95 2.89
N GLY A 144 13.12 -9.23 2.77
CA GLY A 144 11.73 -9.71 2.74
C GLY A 144 11.01 -9.51 4.07
N HIS A 145 11.67 -9.86 5.18
CA HIS A 145 11.16 -9.61 6.54
C HIS A 145 11.06 -8.11 6.83
N LEU A 146 12.02 -7.32 6.35
CA LEU A 146 11.96 -5.86 6.47
C LEU A 146 10.76 -5.31 5.69
N TYR A 147 10.56 -5.74 4.45
CA TYR A 147 9.43 -5.31 3.64
C TYR A 147 8.09 -5.64 4.31
N ALA A 148 7.93 -6.87 4.83
CA ALA A 148 6.75 -7.24 5.60
C ALA A 148 6.51 -6.33 6.81
N SER A 149 7.57 -5.98 7.53
CA SER A 149 7.50 -5.09 8.70
C SER A 149 7.17 -3.64 8.33
N LEU A 150 7.60 -3.16 7.16
CA LEU A 150 7.24 -1.85 6.62
C LEU A 150 5.78 -1.79 6.17
N PHE A 151 5.26 -2.90 5.64
CA PHE A 151 3.90 -3.03 5.14
C PHE A 151 2.86 -3.23 6.25
N ALA A 152 3.24 -3.95 7.32
CA ALA A 152 2.33 -4.32 8.39
C ALA A 152 1.52 -3.15 9.00
N PRO A 153 2.09 -1.95 9.25
CA PRO A 153 1.33 -0.81 9.76
C PRO A 153 0.28 -0.25 8.79
N LEU A 154 0.34 -0.60 7.50
CA LEU A 154 -0.64 -0.19 6.48
C LEU A 154 -1.82 -1.17 6.37
N LEU A 155 -1.64 -2.40 6.86
CA LEU A 155 -2.62 -3.47 6.70
C LEU A 155 -3.74 -3.35 7.74
N PRO A 156 -5.01 -3.61 7.35
CA PRO A 156 -6.17 -3.49 8.23
C PRO A 156 -6.24 -4.59 9.31
N LEU A 157 -5.46 -5.67 9.15
CA LEU A 157 -5.42 -6.79 10.08
C LEU A 157 -3.98 -7.03 10.55
N PRO A 158 -3.77 -7.44 11.81
CA PRO A 158 -2.46 -7.88 12.26
C PRO A 158 -2.03 -9.15 11.52
N GLY A 159 -0.72 -9.30 11.31
CA GLY A 159 -0.15 -10.52 10.72
C GLY A 159 -0.21 -11.70 11.70
N ARG A 160 -0.35 -12.91 11.17
CA ARG A 160 -0.30 -14.15 11.97
C ARG A 160 1.13 -14.66 12.09
N LYS A 161 1.40 -15.47 13.12
CA LYS A 161 2.74 -16.04 13.33
C LYS A 161 3.13 -16.92 12.14
N GLY A 162 4.25 -16.60 11.49
CA GLY A 162 4.76 -17.34 10.34
C GLY A 162 3.97 -17.12 9.04
N GLU A 163 3.03 -16.19 9.01
CA GLU A 163 2.31 -15.82 7.80
C GLU A 163 3.23 -15.03 6.86
N ALA A 164 3.36 -15.50 5.61
CA ALA A 164 4.09 -14.77 4.59
C ALA A 164 3.34 -13.49 4.21
N LEU A 165 4.07 -12.44 3.84
CA LEU A 165 3.48 -11.14 3.48
C LEU A 165 2.40 -11.26 2.39
N ALA A 166 2.63 -12.09 1.36
CA ALA A 166 1.64 -12.32 0.31
C ALA A 166 0.30 -12.84 0.86
N SER A 167 0.34 -13.87 1.72
CA SER A 167 -0.88 -14.42 2.35
C SER A 167 -1.54 -13.42 3.29
N HIS A 168 -0.75 -12.62 4.01
CA HIS A 168 -1.27 -11.56 4.87
C HIS A 168 -1.99 -10.47 4.06
N VAL A 169 -1.40 -10.05 2.93
CA VAL A 169 -2.01 -9.11 1.98
C VAL A 169 -3.31 -9.69 1.41
N ASP A 170 -3.31 -10.92 0.89
CA ASP A 170 -4.50 -11.57 0.34
C ASP A 170 -5.65 -11.64 1.38
N ARG A 171 -5.31 -11.95 2.63
CA ARG A 171 -6.27 -11.98 3.75
C ARG A 171 -6.83 -10.59 4.03
N CYS A 172 -6.00 -9.56 4.00
CA CYS A 172 -6.42 -8.17 4.18
C CYS A 172 -7.30 -7.68 3.01
N GLU A 173 -6.96 -8.02 1.77
CA GLU A 173 -7.78 -7.71 0.60
C GLU A 173 -9.18 -8.34 0.73
N ARG A 174 -9.22 -9.64 1.04
CA ARG A 174 -10.48 -10.37 1.24
C ARG A 174 -11.30 -9.77 2.39
N PHE A 175 -10.65 -9.38 3.48
CA PHE A 175 -11.28 -8.70 4.59
C PHE A 175 -11.92 -7.37 4.17
N LEU A 176 -11.21 -6.52 3.42
CA LEU A 176 -11.74 -5.24 2.95
C LEU A 176 -12.92 -5.39 1.97
N VAL A 177 -12.85 -6.38 1.07
CA VAL A 177 -13.97 -6.68 0.15
C VAL A 177 -15.20 -7.14 0.93
N LEU A 178 -15.00 -8.07 1.87
CA LEU A 178 -16.09 -8.65 2.65
C LEU A 178 -16.69 -7.64 3.63
N SER A 179 -15.87 -6.80 4.27
CA SER A 179 -16.32 -5.73 5.16
C SER A 179 -17.25 -4.77 4.41
N ARG A 180 -16.86 -4.31 3.21
CA ARG A 180 -17.70 -3.44 2.37
C ARG A 180 -19.03 -4.10 2.02
N LYS A 181 -19.04 -5.39 1.69
CA LYS A 181 -20.27 -6.14 1.39
C LYS A 181 -21.19 -6.24 2.61
N VAL A 182 -20.61 -6.52 3.79
CA VAL A 182 -21.33 -6.55 5.06
C VAL A 182 -21.94 -5.19 5.39
N ASP A 183 -21.21 -4.09 5.19
CA ASP A 183 -21.69 -2.73 5.43
C ASP A 183 -22.86 -2.37 4.49
N GLN A 184 -22.73 -2.69 3.20
CA GLN A 184 -23.78 -2.45 2.21
C GLN A 184 -25.06 -3.23 2.53
N LEU A 185 -24.95 -4.52 2.87
CA LEU A 185 -26.09 -5.35 3.25
C LEU A 185 -26.73 -4.86 4.54
N THR A 186 -25.92 -4.48 5.53
CA THR A 186 -26.41 -3.92 6.80
C THR A 186 -27.19 -2.63 6.57
N ALA A 187 -26.67 -1.72 5.73
CA ALA A 187 -27.37 -0.49 5.36
C ALA A 187 -28.68 -0.78 4.61
N ARG A 188 -28.69 -1.76 3.70
CA ARG A 188 -29.89 -2.19 2.97
C ARG A 188 -30.95 -2.77 3.91
N ILE A 189 -30.57 -3.61 4.87
CA ILE A 189 -31.47 -4.16 5.89
C ILE A 189 -32.11 -3.05 6.74
N ARG A 190 -31.32 -2.04 7.15
CA ARG A 190 -31.83 -0.89 7.92
C ARG A 190 -32.89 -0.10 7.16
N ARG A 191 -32.74 0.05 5.84
CA ARG A 191 -33.67 0.80 4.97
C ARG A 191 -34.89 0.01 4.51
N GLU A 192 -34.83 -1.32 4.55
CA GLU A 192 -35.94 -2.17 4.13
C GLU A 192 -37.15 -2.01 5.07
N LYS A 193 -38.36 -2.09 4.53
CA LYS A 193 -39.62 -1.97 5.29
C LYS A 193 -40.32 -3.33 5.41
N GLN A 194 -40.22 -4.18 4.39
CA GLN A 194 -40.88 -5.48 4.37
C GLN A 194 -40.14 -6.51 5.22
N PHE A 195 -40.82 -7.10 6.20
CA PHE A 195 -40.25 -8.09 7.11
C PHE A 195 -39.64 -9.28 6.37
N ASN A 196 -40.36 -9.88 5.43
CA ASN A 196 -39.88 -11.04 4.68
C ASN A 196 -38.58 -10.75 3.91
N ARG A 197 -38.45 -9.55 3.34
CA ARG A 197 -37.21 -9.12 2.67
C ARG A 197 -36.07 -8.89 3.64
N LYS A 198 -36.34 -8.33 4.84
CA LYS A 198 -35.33 -8.25 5.90
C LYS A 198 -34.82 -9.62 6.31
N VAL A 199 -35.71 -10.62 6.43
CA VAL A 199 -35.30 -11.98 6.80
C VAL A 199 -34.35 -12.57 5.76
N ALA A 200 -34.67 -12.47 4.46
CA ALA A 200 -33.81 -12.93 3.38
C ALA A 200 -32.43 -12.23 3.40
N LEU A 201 -32.40 -10.89 3.51
CA LEU A 201 -31.15 -10.14 3.58
C LEU A 201 -30.32 -10.50 4.83
N ASN A 202 -30.96 -10.78 5.97
CA ASN A 202 -30.24 -11.25 7.17
C ASN A 202 -29.68 -12.66 6.99
N GLN A 203 -30.34 -13.54 6.24
CA GLN A 203 -29.82 -14.87 5.91
C GLN A 203 -28.57 -14.77 5.03
N GLU A 204 -28.52 -13.81 4.10
CA GLU A 204 -27.31 -13.51 3.31
C GLU A 204 -26.19 -12.88 4.15
N LEU A 205 -26.53 -12.02 5.12
CA LEU A 205 -25.55 -11.30 5.95
C LEU A 205 -24.78 -12.22 6.91
N LYS A 206 -25.47 -13.17 7.55
CA LYS A 206 -24.89 -14.06 8.58
C LYS A 206 -23.62 -14.79 8.14
N PRO A 207 -23.58 -15.53 7.00
CA PRO A 207 -22.35 -16.24 6.60
C PRO A 207 -21.19 -15.28 6.32
N LEU A 208 -21.47 -14.11 5.74
CA LEU A 208 -20.44 -13.10 5.47
C LEU A 208 -19.84 -12.54 6.75
N GLN A 209 -20.63 -12.35 7.80
CA GLN A 209 -20.13 -11.93 9.11
C GLN A 209 -19.27 -13.01 9.79
N VAL A 210 -19.63 -14.29 9.62
CA VAL A 210 -18.82 -15.41 10.14
C VAL A 210 -17.46 -15.47 9.44
N GLU A 211 -17.44 -15.38 8.11
CA GLU A 211 -16.22 -15.36 7.33
C GLU A 211 -15.34 -14.14 7.66
N LEU A 212 -15.93 -12.95 7.83
CA LEU A 212 -15.19 -11.74 8.20
C LEU A 212 -14.49 -11.88 9.55
N ARG A 213 -15.16 -12.50 10.53
CA ARG A 213 -14.57 -12.81 11.84
C ARG A 213 -13.42 -13.82 11.72
N ALA A 214 -13.57 -14.84 10.87
CA ALA A 214 -12.52 -15.84 10.65
C ALA A 214 -11.25 -15.24 10.01
N LEU A 215 -11.38 -14.23 9.16
CA LEU A 215 -10.24 -13.50 8.59
C LEU A 215 -9.53 -12.61 9.62
N SER A 216 -10.29 -12.07 10.57
CA SER A 216 -9.78 -11.15 11.61
C SER A 216 -9.14 -11.88 12.80
N GLY A 217 -9.47 -13.15 12.98
CA GLY A 217 -8.92 -13.97 14.06
C GLY A 217 -7.42 -14.26 13.89
N PRO A 218 -6.72 -14.58 15.00
CA PRO A 218 -5.32 -14.99 14.99
C PRO A 218 -5.08 -16.29 14.20
#